data_AF-A0A2V7T4R2-F1
#
_entry.id   AF-A0A2V7T4R2-F1
#
_cell.length_a   1.000
_cell.length_b   1.000
_cell.length_c   1.000
_cell.angle_alpha   90.00
_cell.angle_beta   90.00
_cell.angle_gamma   90.00
#
_symmetry.space_group_name_H-M   'P 1'
#
loop_
_entity.id
_entity.type
_entity.pdbx_description
1 polymer ?
#
loop_
_entity_poly.entity_id
_entity_poly.type
_entity_poly.pdbx_seq_one_letter_code
_entity_poly.pdbx_strand_id
1 'polypeptide(L)' 'VLMVAGNPQTRGRLEGAGVAVREFAGREICLKGGGGPTCLTRPLVRDRCDV' A
#
# COMPACT_ATOMS: atom_id res chain seq x y z
N VAL A 1 3.77 -5.30 0.14
CA VAL A 1 3.27 -3.91 -0.05
C VAL A 1 2.20 -3.61 1.01
N LEU A 2 2.05 -2.34 1.42
CA LEU A 2 0.95 -1.85 2.27
C LEU A 2 -0.03 -1.04 1.41
N MET A 3 -1.34 -1.27 1.54
CA MET A 3 -2.38 -0.56 0.79
C MET A 3 -3.61 -0.21 1.64
N VAL A 4 -4.41 0.75 1.19
CA VAL A 4 -5.70 1.08 1.82
C VAL A 4 -6.72 0.00 1.47
N ALA A 5 -7.47 -0.45 2.48
CA ALA A 5 -8.59 -1.38 2.29
C ALA A 5 -9.65 -0.81 1.33
N GLY A 6 -10.31 -1.68 0.57
CA GLY A 6 -11.42 -1.31 -0.33
C GLY A 6 -11.07 -1.30 -1.82
N ASN A 7 -9.89 -1.83 -2.20
CA ASN A 7 -9.47 -1.95 -3.61
C ASN A 7 -9.30 -3.44 -4.02
N PRO A 8 -10.39 -4.24 -4.09
CA PRO A 8 -10.31 -5.70 -4.25
C PRO A 8 -9.68 -6.13 -5.58
N GLN A 9 -9.94 -5.41 -6.68
CA GLN A 9 -9.34 -5.71 -7.99
C GLN A 9 -7.83 -5.50 -7.99
N THR A 10 -7.37 -4.38 -7.42
CA THR A 10 -5.94 -4.07 -7.29
C THR A 10 -5.25 -5.09 -6.38
N ARG A 11 -5.87 -5.42 -5.24
CA ARG A 11 -5.38 -6.45 -4.33
C ARG A 11 -5.21 -7.79 -5.04
N GLY A 12 -6.25 -8.28 -5.72
CA GLY A 12 -6.18 -9.57 -6.42
C GLY A 12 -5.13 -9.61 -7.53
N ARG A 13 -4.92 -8.50 -8.25
CA ARG A 13 -3.85 -8.40 -9.26
C ARG A 13 -2.45 -8.43 -8.63
N LEU A 14 -2.25 -7.76 -7.49
CA LEU A 14 -0.98 -7.79 -6.76
C LEU A 14 -0.68 -9.19 -6.22
N GLU A 15 -1.66 -9.82 -5.57
CA GLU A 15 -1.54 -11.17 -5.04
C GLU A 15 -1.28 -12.19 -6.17
N GLY A 16 -1.98 -12.08 -7.31
CA GLY A 16 -1.76 -12.91 -8.50
C GLY A 16 -0.38 -12.75 -9.13
N ALA A 17 0.30 -11.63 -8.89
CA ALA A 17 1.70 -11.39 -9.27
C ALA A 17 2.71 -11.86 -8.21
N GLY A 18 2.28 -12.55 -7.16
CA GLY A 18 3.15 -13.05 -6.07
C GLY A 18 3.51 -12.00 -5.03
N VAL A 19 2.86 -10.82 -5.04
CA VAL A 19 3.13 -9.76 -4.06
C VAL A 19 2.40 -10.04 -2.75
N ALA A 20 3.13 -10.09 -1.64
CA ALA A 20 2.51 -10.08 -0.31
C ALA A 20 1.84 -8.72 -0.03
N VAL A 21 0.53 -8.72 0.17
CA VAL A 21 -0.27 -7.51 0.40
C VAL A 21 -0.73 -7.43 1.87
N ARG A 22 -0.58 -6.25 2.48
CA ARG A 22 -1.17 -5.90 3.78
C ARG A 22 -2.11 -4.72 3.60
N GLU A 23 -3.30 -4.80 4.18
CA GLU A 23 -4.29 -3.73 4.15
C GLU A 23 -4.37 -3.00 5.49
N PHE A 24 -4.73 -1.72 5.47
CA PHE A 24 -5.11 -0.97 6.67
C PHE A 24 -6.37 -0.12 6.42
N ALA A 25 -7.08 0.20 7.49
CA ALA A 25 -8.29 1.02 7.42
C ALA A 25 -7.93 2.51 7.24
N GLY A 26 -8.03 3.01 6.00
CA GLY A 26 -7.70 4.39 5.64
C GLY A 26 -8.90 5.33 5.45
N ARG A 27 -10.10 4.99 5.95
CA ARG A 27 -11.35 5.75 5.65
C ARG A 27 -11.21 7.25 5.95
N GLU A 28 -10.68 7.58 7.12
CA GLU A 28 -10.62 8.97 7.60
C GLU A 28 -9.37 9.72 7.13
N ILE A 29 -8.27 9.01 6.88
CA ILE A 29 -6.95 9.60 6.61
C ILE A 29 -6.52 9.54 5.13
N CYS A 30 -7.14 8.65 4.34
CA CYS A 30 -6.81 8.45 2.94
C CYS A 30 -7.96 8.87 2.03
N LEU A 31 -9.16 8.32 2.25
CA LEU A 31 -10.27 8.44 1.29
C LEU A 31 -10.73 9.88 1.06
N LYS A 32 -10.84 10.65 2.15
CA LYS A 32 -11.27 12.06 2.11
C LYS A 32 -10.23 12.97 1.46
N GLY A 33 -8.94 12.67 1.67
CA GLY A 33 -7.82 13.45 1.13
C GLY A 33 -7.28 12.96 -0.22
N GLY A 34 -7.81 11.85 -0.75
CA GLY A 34 -7.36 11.21 -2.00
C GLY A 34 -5.95 10.60 -1.94
N GLY A 35 -5.31 10.52 -0.77
CA GLY A 35 -3.93 10.07 -0.60
C GLY A 35 -3.84 8.61 -0.13
N GLY A 36 -2.81 7.90 -0.57
CA GLY A 36 -2.51 6.53 -0.12
C GLY A 36 -1.40 6.46 0.93
N PRO A 37 -1.03 5.25 1.41
CA PRO A 37 0.08 5.08 2.37
C PRO A 37 1.39 5.69 1.88
N THR A 38 1.67 5.65 0.58
CA THR A 38 2.86 6.29 0.01
C THR A 38 2.84 7.81 0.24
N CYS A 39 1.69 8.47 0.11
CA CYS A 39 1.55 9.90 0.38
C CYS A 39 1.74 10.24 1.87
N LEU A 40 1.46 9.30 2.77
CA LEU A 40 1.59 9.45 4.22
C LEU A 40 3.00 9.16 4.75
N THR A 41 3.92 8.73 3.88
CA THR A 41 5.27 8.32 4.29
C THR A 41 6.33 9.08 3.52
N ARG A 42 7.45 9.36 4.19
CA ARG A 42 8.67 9.91 3.57
C ARG A 42 9.86 9.05 3.99
N PRO A 43 10.15 7.95 3.28
CA PRO A 43 11.27 7.08 3.62
C PRO A 43 12.59 7.86 3.59
N LEU A 44 13.36 7.79 4.69
CA LEU A 44 14.67 8.46 4.80
C LEU A 44 15.81 7.57 4.32
N VAL A 45 15.71 6.27 4.60
CA VAL A 45 16.67 5.24 4.22
C VAL A 45 15.90 4.03 3.73
N ARG A 46 16.48 3.29 2.79
CA ARG A 46 16.02 1.96 2.38
C ARG A 46 17.23 1.04 2.43
N ASP A 47 17.05 -0.16 2.94
CA ASP A 47 18.09 -1.19 2.87
C ASP A 47 18.33 -1.58 1.42
N ARG A 48 19.56 -2.04 1.13
CA ARG A 48 19.86 -2.60 -0.18
C ARG A 48 19.10 -3.91 -0.32
N CYS A 49 18.50 -4.10 -1.49
CA CYS A 49 17.90 -5.37 -1.83
C CYS A 49 19.00 -6.22 -2.46
N ASP A 50 19.63 -7.07 -1.66
CA ASP A 50 20.51 -8.11 -2.18
C ASP A 50 19.60 -9.21 -2.75
N VAL A 51 19.56 -9.30 -4.09
CA VAL A 51 18.84 -10.34 -4.83
C VAL A 51 19.69 -11.59 -4.89
#